data_AF-A0AAU6BX87-F1
#
_entry.id   AF-A0AAU6BX87-F1
#
_cell.length_a   1.000
_cell.length_b   1.000
_cell.length_c   1.000
_cell.angle_alpha   90.00
_cell.angle_beta   90.00
_cell.angle_gamma   90.00
#
_symmetry.space_group_name_H-M   'P 1'
#
loop_
_entity.id
_entity.type
_entity.pdbx_description
1 polymer ?
#
loop_
_entity_poly.entity_id
_entity_poly.type
_entity_poly.pdbx_seq_one_letter_code
_entity_poly.pdbx_strand_id
1 'polypeptide(L)'
;MILNVLFRGDYSYAESESERAALISRVMANLQGEKSGLGYISAGDDAVFSFARSRYTNETFDWWPDNYLHVAANPSTGYGGLIWYVSADRAEKVEDEVSKHTWVSDNPNPPKFDPRVVRDPSFPRFHDPRSAIPIGHVRDAVEEFCRVGTGDRPACVEWARSDTHGARLD
;
A
#
# COMPACT_ATOMS: atom_id res chain seq x y z
N MET A 1 -15.40 -7.26 8.41
CA MET A 1 -15.13 -5.92 7.86
C MET A 1 -15.11 -6.00 6.35
N ILE A 2 -15.47 -4.91 5.67
CA ILE A 2 -15.45 -4.79 4.21
C ILE A 2 -14.05 -4.32 3.81
N LEU A 3 -13.43 -4.99 2.85
CA LEU A 3 -12.20 -4.52 2.22
C LEU A 3 -12.57 -3.44 1.21
N ASN A 4 -11.96 -2.27 1.30
CA ASN A 4 -12.07 -1.19 0.31
C ASN A 4 -10.71 -0.95 -0.33
N VAL A 5 -10.72 -0.69 -1.63
CA VAL A 5 -9.53 -0.38 -2.41
C VAL A 5 -9.79 0.88 -3.23
N LEU A 6 -8.89 1.86 -3.11
CA LEU A 6 -8.75 2.97 -4.04
C LEU A 6 -7.60 2.64 -4.99
N PHE A 7 -7.89 2.59 -6.29
CA PHE A 7 -6.89 2.34 -7.32
C PHE A 7 -7.20 3.18 -8.56
N ARG A 8 -6.25 4.03 -8.98
CA ARG A 8 -6.41 4.96 -10.13
C ARG A 8 -7.67 5.85 -10.07
N GLY A 9 -8.05 6.27 -8.86
CA GLY A 9 -9.25 7.10 -8.65
C GLY A 9 -10.56 6.30 -8.58
N ASP A 10 -10.54 5.00 -8.86
CA ASP A 10 -11.71 4.14 -8.74
C ASP A 10 -11.79 3.48 -7.37
N TYR A 11 -12.99 3.51 -6.78
CA TYR A 11 -13.29 2.78 -5.55
C TYR A 11 -13.86 1.40 -5.87
N SER A 12 -13.35 0.39 -5.17
CA SER A 12 -13.85 -0.98 -5.22
C SER A 12 -13.91 -1.58 -3.83
N TYR A 13 -14.78 -2.56 -3.63
CA TYR A 13 -14.91 -3.23 -2.34
C TYR A 13 -15.09 -4.74 -2.51
N ALA A 14 -14.82 -5.48 -1.42
CA ALA A 14 -15.02 -6.91 -1.34
C ALA A 14 -15.47 -7.31 0.07
N GLU A 15 -16.50 -8.15 0.17
CA GLU A 15 -17.07 -8.59 1.44
C GLU A 15 -16.68 -10.04 1.74
N SER A 16 -16.77 -10.89 0.73
CA SER A 16 -16.41 -12.31 0.78
C SER A 16 -14.92 -12.55 0.47
N GLU A 17 -14.43 -13.72 0.86
CA GLU A 17 -13.04 -14.14 0.62
C GLU A 17 -12.71 -14.25 -0.88
N SER A 18 -13.63 -14.79 -1.68
CA SER A 18 -13.45 -14.93 -3.13
C SER A 18 -13.40 -13.58 -3.83
N GLU A 19 -14.24 -12.61 -3.43
CA GLU A 19 -14.19 -11.24 -3.93
C GLU A 19 -12.87 -10.56 -3.56
N ARG A 20 -12.37 -10.76 -2.33
CA ARG A 20 -11.08 -10.21 -1.89
C ARG A 20 -9.94 -10.77 -2.74
N ALA A 21 -9.90 -12.08 -2.93
CA ALA A 21 -8.88 -12.73 -3.75
C ALA A 21 -8.89 -12.24 -5.21
N ALA A 22 -10.08 -12.07 -5.79
CA ALA A 22 -10.25 -11.51 -7.13
C ALA A 22 -9.80 -10.05 -7.21
N LEU A 23 -10.15 -9.24 -6.21
CA LEU A 23 -9.78 -7.83 -6.13
C LEU A 23 -8.27 -7.64 -5.98
N ILE A 24 -7.62 -8.39 -5.08
CA ILE A 24 -6.15 -8.41 -4.91
C ILE A 24 -5.49 -8.77 -6.24
N SER A 25 -5.92 -9.87 -6.87
CA SER A 25 -5.34 -10.33 -8.13
C SER A 25 -5.48 -9.29 -9.24
N ARG A 26 -6.64 -8.64 -9.34
CA ARG A 26 -6.87 -7.56 -10.31
C ARG A 26 -5.93 -6.38 -10.06
N VAL A 27 -5.84 -5.90 -8.82
CA VAL A 27 -5.01 -4.72 -8.50
C VAL A 27 -3.53 -5.03 -8.72
N MET A 28 -3.03 -6.13 -8.16
CA MET A 28 -1.62 -6.52 -8.27
C MET A 28 -1.18 -6.75 -9.72
N ALA A 29 -2.06 -7.28 -10.57
CA ALA A 29 -1.77 -7.48 -11.99
C ALA A 29 -1.73 -6.18 -12.81
N ASN A 30 -2.35 -5.10 -12.31
CA ASN A 30 -2.50 -3.84 -13.03
C ASN A 30 -1.64 -2.70 -12.49
N LEU A 31 -0.99 -2.84 -11.33
CA LEU A 31 0.01 -1.88 -10.83
C LEU A 31 1.12 -1.70 -11.87
N GLN A 32 1.54 -0.46 -12.09
CA GLN A 32 2.61 -0.12 -13.01
C GLN A 32 3.67 0.72 -12.30
N GLY A 33 4.93 0.52 -12.69
CA GLY A 33 5.99 1.47 -12.35
C GLY A 33 5.97 2.69 -13.26
N GLU A 34 6.92 3.58 -13.03
CA GLU A 34 7.15 4.74 -13.88
C GLU A 34 7.28 4.33 -15.35
N LYS A 35 6.62 5.08 -16.23
CA LYS A 35 6.78 4.97 -17.68
C LYS A 35 7.24 6.30 -18.24
N SER A 36 8.43 6.28 -18.85
CA SER A 36 8.96 7.37 -19.64
C SER A 36 8.91 7.00 -21.13
N GLY A 37 8.02 7.65 -21.89
CA GLY A 37 7.93 7.48 -23.34
C GLY A 37 6.59 7.95 -23.91
N LEU A 38 6.61 8.50 -25.14
CA LEU A 38 5.44 9.01 -25.89
C LEU A 38 4.89 10.39 -25.46
N GLY A 39 5.74 11.28 -24.97
CA GLY A 39 5.37 12.69 -24.75
C GLY A 39 4.62 12.99 -23.45
N TYR A 40 4.45 11.99 -22.57
CA TYR A 40 3.98 12.16 -21.20
C TYR A 40 4.80 11.29 -20.25
N ILE A 41 4.93 11.74 -19.00
CA ILE A 41 5.56 10.99 -17.91
C ILE A 41 4.44 10.44 -17.05
N SER A 42 4.39 9.12 -16.85
CA SER A 42 3.57 8.51 -15.81
C SER A 42 4.49 8.11 -14.66
N ALA A 43 4.20 8.60 -13.45
CA ALA A 43 4.99 8.31 -12.25
C ALA A 43 4.91 6.83 -11.82
N GLY A 44 3.89 6.11 -12.29
CA GLY A 44 3.49 4.78 -11.80
C GLY A 44 2.13 4.84 -11.10
N ASP A 45 1.69 3.70 -10.56
CA ASP A 45 0.46 3.58 -9.80
C ASP A 45 0.75 3.12 -8.37
N ASP A 46 -0.09 3.58 -7.45
CA ASP A 46 -0.30 2.98 -6.14
C ASP A 46 -1.76 2.52 -5.99
N ALA A 47 -1.99 1.64 -5.01
CA ALA A 47 -3.30 1.24 -4.57
C ALA A 47 -3.37 1.32 -3.05
N VAL A 48 -4.50 1.78 -2.52
CA VAL A 48 -4.72 1.90 -1.08
C VAL A 48 -5.76 0.89 -0.64
N PHE A 49 -5.33 -0.08 0.15
CA PHE A 49 -6.19 -1.08 0.77
C PHE A 49 -6.55 -0.64 2.19
N SER A 50 -7.82 -0.82 2.56
CA SER A 50 -8.31 -0.45 3.89
C SER A 50 -9.49 -1.31 4.31
N PHE A 51 -9.66 -1.51 5.62
CA PHE A 51 -10.83 -2.19 6.18
C PHE A 51 -11.79 -1.22 6.88
N ALA A 52 -13.07 -1.49 6.68
CA ALA A 52 -14.15 -0.63 7.12
C ALA A 52 -15.40 -1.39 7.55
N ARG A 53 -16.34 -0.69 8.21
CA ARG A 53 -17.71 -1.18 8.43
C ARG A 53 -18.63 -0.95 7.23
N SER A 54 -18.29 0.00 6.37
CA SER A 54 -19.11 0.40 5.22
C SER A 54 -18.30 0.35 3.92
N ARG A 55 -19.01 0.30 2.79
CA ARG A 55 -18.43 0.39 1.45
C ARG A 55 -17.98 1.82 1.18
N TYR A 56 -16.80 1.97 0.61
CA TYR A 56 -16.31 3.24 0.13
C TYR A 56 -16.72 3.42 -1.33
N THR A 57 -17.52 4.45 -1.58
CA THR A 57 -18.00 4.84 -2.91
C THR A 57 -17.84 6.36 -3.05
N ASN A 58 -17.97 6.87 -4.27
CA ASN A 58 -17.95 8.31 -4.52
C ASN A 58 -19.05 9.08 -3.75
N GLU A 59 -20.09 8.38 -3.28
CA GLU A 59 -21.22 8.96 -2.55
C GLU A 59 -21.05 8.88 -1.02
N THR A 60 -20.16 8.02 -0.51
CA THR A 60 -19.94 7.79 0.93
C THR A 60 -18.68 8.45 1.48
N PHE A 61 -18.18 9.50 0.81
CA PHE A 61 -16.93 10.21 1.11
C PHE A 61 -16.84 10.81 2.53
N ASP A 62 -17.97 10.95 3.24
CA ASP A 62 -18.04 11.54 4.58
C ASP A 62 -17.46 10.66 5.70
N TRP A 63 -17.08 9.41 5.42
CA TRP A 63 -16.42 8.53 6.39
C TRP A 63 -15.13 7.94 5.82
N TRP A 64 -14.01 8.19 6.52
CA TRP A 64 -12.69 7.70 6.14
C TRP A 64 -12.33 6.42 6.89
N PRO A 65 -11.72 5.42 6.22
CA PRO A 65 -11.13 4.27 6.90
C PRO A 65 -10.14 4.70 7.99
N ASP A 66 -9.92 3.84 8.98
CA ASP A 66 -8.98 4.13 10.06
C ASP A 66 -7.61 3.45 9.88
N ASN A 67 -7.41 2.75 8.77
CA ASN A 67 -6.21 1.99 8.44
C ASN A 67 -5.97 2.04 6.93
N TYR A 68 -4.70 2.10 6.56
CA TYR A 68 -4.27 2.30 5.19
C TYR A 68 -3.04 1.45 4.91
N LEU A 69 -3.14 0.58 3.92
CA LEU A 69 -1.99 -0.12 3.32
C LEU A 69 -1.86 0.37 1.88
N HIS A 70 -0.89 1.26 1.66
CA HIS A 70 -0.48 1.69 0.32
C HIS A 70 0.43 0.64 -0.29
N VAL A 71 0.17 0.32 -1.55
CA VAL A 71 0.84 -0.73 -2.29
C VAL A 71 1.26 -0.18 -3.64
N ALA A 72 2.54 -0.20 -3.93
CA ALA A 72 3.08 0.16 -5.22
C ALA A 72 3.98 -0.95 -5.75
N ALA A 73 4.05 -1.07 -7.08
CA ALA A 73 4.92 -2.04 -7.73
C ALA A 73 5.48 -1.49 -9.03
N ASN A 74 6.74 -1.82 -9.32
CA ASN A 74 7.34 -1.69 -10.63
C ASN A 74 7.62 -3.08 -11.22
N PRO A 75 6.68 -3.64 -12.00
CA PRO A 75 6.86 -4.97 -12.60
C PRO A 75 8.08 -5.09 -13.51
N SER A 76 8.57 -3.98 -14.08
CA SER A 76 9.75 -4.00 -14.97
C SER A 76 11.06 -4.27 -14.21
N THR A 77 11.11 -3.93 -12.92
CA THR A 77 12.27 -4.17 -12.05
C THR A 77 12.05 -5.36 -11.12
N GLY A 78 10.80 -5.82 -10.95
CA GLY A 78 10.45 -6.96 -10.09
C GLY A 78 10.26 -6.58 -8.62
N TYR A 79 10.23 -5.29 -8.29
CA TYR A 79 10.14 -4.77 -6.93
C TYR A 79 8.85 -3.98 -6.70
N GLY A 80 8.43 -3.92 -5.44
CA GLY A 80 7.38 -3.02 -4.98
C GLY A 80 7.66 -2.53 -3.57
N GLY A 81 6.73 -1.77 -3.03
CA GLY A 81 6.86 -1.08 -1.75
C GLY A 81 5.52 -0.98 -1.05
N LEU A 82 5.58 -0.96 0.28
CA LEU A 82 4.42 -0.86 1.14
C LEU A 82 4.56 0.35 2.06
N ILE A 83 3.47 1.05 2.30
CA ILE A 83 3.36 2.04 3.39
C ILE A 83 2.13 1.65 4.21
N TRP A 84 2.27 1.60 5.53
CA TRP A 84 1.17 1.34 6.44
C TRP A 84 1.07 2.42 7.50
N TYR A 85 -0.15 2.88 7.76
CA TYR A 85 -0.48 3.75 8.88
C TYR A 85 -1.97 3.66 9.22
N VAL A 86 -2.35 4.22 10.36
CA VAL A 86 -3.73 4.37 10.80
C VAL A 86 -4.13 5.84 10.88
N SER A 87 -5.42 6.12 10.97
CA SER A 87 -5.90 7.49 11.22
C SER A 87 -5.45 7.99 12.60
N ALA A 88 -5.37 9.32 12.76
CA ALA A 88 -5.05 9.95 14.04
C ALA A 88 -6.03 9.50 15.14
N ASP A 89 -7.33 9.49 14.84
CA ASP A 89 -8.38 9.01 15.75
C ASP A 89 -8.15 7.59 16.25
N ARG A 90 -7.64 6.70 15.40
CA ARG A 90 -7.30 5.33 15.82
C ARG A 90 -6.03 5.36 16.66
N ALA A 91 -4.97 6.02 16.20
CA ALA A 91 -3.71 6.15 16.92
C ALA A 91 -3.86 6.72 18.34
N GLU A 92 -4.83 7.62 18.58
CA GLU A 92 -5.14 8.17 19.90
C GLU A 92 -5.89 7.18 20.81
N LYS A 93 -6.70 6.29 20.23
CA LYS A 93 -7.54 5.33 20.97
C LYS A 93 -6.81 4.04 21.33
N VAL A 94 -5.82 3.65 20.54
CA VAL A 94 -4.99 2.48 20.83
C VAL A 94 -3.67 2.89 21.48
N GLU A 95 -3.31 2.24 22.57
CA GLU A 95 -2.11 2.58 23.34
C GLU A 95 -0.82 1.97 22.75
N ASP A 96 -0.89 1.29 21.60
CA ASP A 96 0.23 0.57 21.02
C ASP A 96 1.18 1.47 20.20
N GLU A 97 2.48 1.16 20.25
CA GLU A 97 3.51 1.93 19.54
C GLU A 97 3.51 1.72 18.02
N VAL A 98 2.86 0.68 17.51
CA VAL A 98 2.81 0.42 16.06
C VAL A 98 1.86 1.41 15.41
N SER A 99 0.68 1.62 15.98
CA SER A 99 -0.36 2.52 15.48
C SER A 99 0.00 4.01 15.56
N LYS A 100 0.99 4.40 16.37
CA LYS A 100 1.43 5.80 16.51
C LYS A 100 2.35 6.28 15.39
N HIS A 101 2.75 5.39 14.49
CA HIS A 101 3.75 5.70 13.48
C HIS A 101 3.32 5.25 12.07
N THR A 102 3.91 5.90 11.07
CA THR A 102 3.90 5.40 9.70
C THR A 102 5.06 4.44 9.52
N TRP A 103 4.82 3.40 8.74
CA TRP A 103 5.78 2.36 8.47
C TRP A 103 5.92 2.13 6.98
N VAL A 104 7.13 1.82 6.55
CA VAL A 104 7.44 1.41 5.18
C VAL A 104 8.04 0.01 5.21
N SER A 105 7.84 -0.78 4.16
CA SER A 105 8.52 -2.07 4.02
C SER A 105 10.03 -1.90 4.20
N ASP A 106 10.68 -2.89 4.81
CA ASP A 106 12.12 -2.97 4.96
C ASP A 106 12.63 -4.20 4.22
N ASN A 107 13.61 -3.99 3.33
CA ASN A 107 14.25 -5.06 2.58
C ASN A 107 15.65 -5.33 3.16
N PRO A 108 15.87 -6.48 3.82
CA PRO A 108 17.19 -6.82 4.35
C PRO A 108 18.24 -7.06 3.24
N ASN A 109 17.81 -7.28 2.00
CA ASN A 109 18.65 -7.48 0.83
C ASN A 109 18.25 -6.51 -0.30
N PRO A 110 18.51 -5.19 -0.14
CA PRO A 110 18.02 -4.19 -1.07
C PRO A 110 18.69 -4.29 -2.45
N PRO A 111 18.00 -3.93 -3.53
CA PRO A 111 18.62 -3.82 -4.84
C PRO A 111 19.76 -2.80 -4.82
N LYS A 112 20.83 -3.08 -5.58
CA LYS A 112 21.98 -2.17 -5.75
C LYS A 112 21.70 -1.03 -6.74
N PHE A 113 20.46 -0.89 -7.18
CA PHE A 113 19.98 0.11 -8.14
C PHE A 113 18.66 0.69 -7.64
N ASP A 114 18.26 1.85 -8.14
CA ASP A 114 16.93 2.42 -7.85
C ASP A 114 15.86 1.65 -8.65
N PRO A 115 14.95 0.92 -7.98
CA PRO A 115 13.92 0.14 -8.65
C PRO A 115 12.76 1.01 -9.17
N ARG A 116 12.77 2.32 -8.92
CA ARG A 116 11.75 3.28 -9.37
C ARG A 116 10.34 2.85 -8.98
N VAL A 117 10.19 2.36 -7.75
CA VAL A 117 8.88 2.04 -7.16
C VAL A 117 8.27 3.34 -6.67
N VAL A 118 7.14 3.74 -7.25
CA VAL A 118 6.46 4.97 -6.87
C VAL A 118 5.97 4.89 -5.44
N ARG A 119 6.10 5.99 -4.72
CA ARG A 119 5.65 6.16 -3.34
C ARG A 119 4.45 7.10 -3.25
N ASP A 120 4.42 8.08 -4.14
CA ASP A 120 3.34 9.04 -4.32
C ASP A 120 3.27 9.38 -5.80
N PRO A 121 2.23 8.93 -6.53
CA PRO A 121 2.08 9.25 -7.94
C PRO A 121 1.75 10.71 -8.23
N SER A 122 1.20 11.46 -7.26
CA SER A 122 0.84 12.87 -7.41
C SER A 122 2.08 13.77 -7.34
N PHE A 123 3.08 13.35 -6.57
CA PHE A 123 4.40 13.98 -6.49
C PHE A 123 5.45 12.90 -6.69
N PRO A 124 5.99 12.68 -7.92
CA PRO A 124 6.73 11.49 -8.32
C PRO A 124 7.98 11.26 -7.47
N ARG A 125 7.74 10.68 -6.30
CA ARG A 125 8.68 10.32 -5.26
C ARG A 125 8.73 8.80 -5.28
N PHE A 126 9.92 8.27 -5.11
CA PHE A 126 10.16 6.85 -5.16
C PHE A 126 10.51 6.35 -3.76
N HIS A 127 10.22 5.07 -3.51
CA HIS A 127 10.72 4.41 -2.31
C HIS A 127 12.24 4.40 -2.31
N ASP A 128 12.83 4.51 -1.12
CA ASP A 128 14.24 4.18 -0.93
C ASP A 128 14.47 2.72 -1.37
N PRO A 129 15.59 2.37 -2.05
CA PRO A 129 15.91 0.99 -2.38
C PRO A 129 15.85 0.03 -1.18
N ARG A 130 16.19 0.50 0.03
CA ARG A 130 16.06 -0.23 1.30
C ARG A 130 14.62 -0.58 1.65
N SER A 131 13.65 0.08 1.05
CA SER A 131 12.23 -0.19 1.24
C SER A 131 11.59 -0.96 0.09
N ALA A 132 12.31 -1.18 -1.00
CA ALA A 132 11.81 -1.92 -2.14
C ALA A 132 12.01 -3.43 -1.94
N ILE A 133 10.91 -4.17 -1.79
CA ILE A 133 10.90 -5.63 -1.61
C ILE A 133 10.46 -6.34 -2.90
N PRO A 134 10.80 -7.62 -3.10
CA PRO A 134 10.31 -8.40 -4.25
C PRO A 134 8.78 -8.36 -4.36
N ILE A 135 8.23 -8.26 -5.57
CA ILE A 135 6.76 -8.19 -5.79
C ILE A 135 6.02 -9.39 -5.20
N GLY A 136 6.65 -10.58 -5.16
CA GLY A 136 6.10 -11.74 -4.47
C GLY A 136 5.77 -11.45 -3.00
N HIS A 137 6.71 -10.85 -2.27
CA HIS A 137 6.50 -10.48 -0.86
C HIS A 137 5.47 -9.36 -0.68
N VAL A 138 5.35 -8.44 -1.66
CA VAL A 138 4.27 -7.44 -1.68
C VAL A 138 2.92 -8.13 -1.76
N ARG A 139 2.76 -9.10 -2.68
CA ARG A 139 1.53 -9.90 -2.80
C ARG A 139 1.24 -10.66 -1.51
N ASP A 140 2.23 -11.33 -0.94
CA ASP A 140 2.08 -12.09 0.31
C ASP A 140 1.58 -11.19 1.46
N ALA A 141 2.12 -9.98 1.58
CA ALA A 141 1.70 -9.01 2.59
C ALA A 141 0.27 -8.50 2.38
N VAL A 142 -0.13 -8.24 1.13
CA VAL A 142 -1.50 -7.83 0.80
C VAL A 142 -2.49 -8.98 1.06
N GLU A 143 -2.12 -10.21 0.73
CA GLU A 143 -2.93 -11.39 1.02
C GLU A 143 -3.07 -11.61 2.54
N GLU A 144 -1.99 -11.46 3.31
CA GLU A 144 -2.05 -11.50 4.78
C GLU A 144 -2.96 -10.41 5.34
N PHE A 145 -2.78 -9.15 4.91
CA PHE A 145 -3.61 -8.01 5.31
C PHE A 145 -5.10 -8.32 5.12
N CYS A 146 -5.45 -8.85 3.94
CA CYS A 146 -6.83 -9.13 3.56
C CYS A 146 -7.43 -10.36 4.26
N ARG A 147 -6.60 -11.37 4.54
CA ARG A 147 -6.98 -12.59 5.25
C ARG A 147 -7.23 -12.31 6.73
N VAL A 148 -6.36 -11.54 7.38
CA VAL A 148 -6.50 -11.17 8.80
C VAL A 148 -7.66 -10.20 8.98
N GLY A 149 -7.78 -9.21 8.08
CA GLY A 149 -8.99 -8.40 7.99
C GLY A 149 -9.23 -7.43 9.16
N THR A 150 -8.18 -7.11 9.93
CA THR A 150 -8.22 -6.15 11.06
C THR A 150 -7.79 -4.74 10.67
N GLY A 151 -7.15 -4.60 9.50
CA GLY A 151 -6.47 -3.36 9.11
C GLY A 151 -5.10 -3.18 9.77
N ASP A 152 -4.64 -4.16 10.54
CA ASP A 152 -3.30 -4.13 11.15
C ASP A 152 -2.22 -4.37 10.10
N ARG A 153 -1.02 -3.91 10.44
CA ARG A 153 0.16 -4.06 9.62
C ARG A 153 0.50 -5.55 9.41
N PRO A 154 0.70 -6.02 8.16
CA PRO A 154 1.13 -7.40 7.87
C PRO A 154 2.42 -7.79 8.60
N ALA A 155 2.50 -9.03 9.08
CA ALA A 155 3.66 -9.53 9.82
C ALA A 155 4.67 -10.29 8.94
N CYS A 156 4.31 -10.67 7.71
CA CYS A 156 5.17 -11.46 6.82
C CYS A 156 6.30 -10.66 6.15
N VAL A 157 6.40 -9.35 6.41
CA VAL A 157 7.48 -8.48 5.93
C VAL A 157 8.06 -7.68 7.09
N GLU A 158 9.31 -7.26 6.93
CA GLU A 158 9.95 -6.34 7.87
C GLU A 158 9.51 -4.90 7.59
N TRP A 159 9.58 -4.07 8.63
CA TRP A 159 9.10 -2.69 8.58
C TRP A 159 10.07 -1.74 9.26
N ALA A 160 10.27 -0.59 8.62
CA ALA A 160 11.01 0.53 9.17
C ALA A 160 10.09 1.71 9.45
N ARG A 161 10.43 2.53 10.44
CA ARG A 161 9.70 3.76 10.71
C ARG A 161 9.90 4.74 9.56
N SER A 162 8.82 5.42 9.19
CA SER A 162 8.85 6.47 8.18
C SER A 162 8.13 7.74 8.63
N ASP A 163 8.37 8.82 7.90
CA ASP A 163 7.48 9.97 7.90
C ASP A 163 6.12 9.61 7.28
N THR A 164 5.18 10.56 7.31
CA THR A 164 3.83 10.39 6.76
C THR A 164 3.79 10.20 5.25
N HIS A 165 4.90 10.44 4.56
CA HIS A 165 5.03 10.24 3.12
C HIS A 165 5.80 8.96 2.78
N GLY A 166 6.18 8.12 3.75
CA GLY A 166 6.92 6.88 3.52
C GLY A 166 8.43 7.05 3.33
N ALA A 167 9.01 8.19 3.72
CA ALA A 167 10.47 8.35 3.80
C ALA A 167 11.00 7.72 5.09
N ARG A 168 12.01 6.85 5.00
CA ARG A 168 12.63 6.21 6.17
C ARG A 168 13.22 7.25 7.14
N LEU A 169 13.21 6.92 8.43
CA LEU A 169 13.76 7.77 9.50
C LEU A 169 15.14 7.30 10.04
N ASP A 170 15.73 6.27 9.44
CA ASP A 170 16.96 5.59 9.89
C ASP A 170 18.10 5.57 8.86
#